data_AF-A0A7J9QGG2-F1
#
_entry.id   AF-A0A7J9QGG2-F1
#
_cell.length_a   1.000
_cell.length_b   1.000
_cell.length_c   1.000
_cell.angle_alpha   90.00
_cell.angle_beta   90.00
_cell.angle_gamma   90.00
#
_symmetry.space_group_name_H-M   'P 1'
#
loop_
_entity.id
_entity.type
_entity.pdbx_description
1 polymer ?
#
loop_
_entity_poly.entity_id
_entity_poly.type
_entity_poly.pdbx_seq_one_letter_code
_entity_poly.pdbx_strand_id
1 'polypeptide(L)'
;ELKFGKIKFLGIYLIWGVVAGLVHIFGDVSSATPAVGASGAISGILGAYLIIFPRTRIQTFLMLGFFWRMMHIQARWFLPFWLVFQNLLPFFIGGFGVAGGGVAYLAHIGGFVIGLATGYLYKKTHSSDFTYGTRYGYGSDFR
;
A
#
# COMPACT_ATOMS: atom_id res chain seq x y z
N GLU A 1 -9.81 -8.69 2.76
CA GLU A 1 -10.91 -9.40 3.45
C GLU A 1 -11.43 -10.61 2.67
N LEU A 2 -12.07 -10.44 1.51
CA LEU A 2 -12.69 -11.55 0.74
C LEU A 2 -11.77 -12.75 0.49
N LYS A 3 -10.49 -12.49 0.18
CA LYS A 3 -9.50 -13.56 -0.08
C LYS A 3 -8.98 -14.28 1.18
N PHE A 4 -8.99 -13.62 2.34
CA PHE A 4 -8.31 -14.11 3.55
C PHE A 4 -9.25 -14.37 4.73
N GLY A 5 -10.50 -13.94 4.65
CA GLY A 5 -11.43 -13.89 5.78
C GLY A 5 -11.22 -12.68 6.69
N LYS A 6 -12.27 -12.28 7.41
CA LYS A 6 -12.30 -11.04 8.22
C LYS A 6 -11.27 -11.02 9.34
N ILE A 7 -11.16 -12.13 10.08
CA ILE A 7 -10.27 -12.23 11.25
C ILE A 7 -8.80 -12.16 10.85
N LYS A 8 -8.38 -12.92 9.83
CA LYS A 8 -7.00 -12.88 9.34
C LYS A 8 -6.67 -11.50 8.76
N PHE A 9 -7.60 -10.89 8.03
CA PHE A 9 -7.42 -9.55 7.51
C PHE A 9 -7.23 -8.52 8.63
N LEU A 10 -8.03 -8.57 9.68
CA LEU A 10 -7.89 -7.71 10.85
C LEU A 10 -6.53 -7.90 11.53
N GLY A 11 -6.10 -9.15 11.75
CA GLY A 11 -4.80 -9.44 12.34
C GLY A 11 -3.64 -8.89 11.50
N ILE A 12 -3.66 -9.12 10.19
CA ILE A 12 -2.67 -8.58 9.24
C ILE A 12 -2.65 -7.05 9.28
N TYR A 13 -3.82 -6.43 9.26
CA TYR A 13 -3.97 -4.97 9.30
C TYR A 13 -3.34 -4.37 10.56
N LEU A 14 -3.65 -4.93 11.74
CA LEU A 14 -3.11 -4.45 13.01
C LEU A 14 -1.59 -4.65 13.09
N ILE A 15 -1.08 -5.83 12.70
CA ILE A 15 0.35 -6.12 12.72
C ILE A 15 1.10 -5.15 11.81
N TRP A 16 0.64 -4.93 10.58
CA TRP A 16 1.29 -3.99 9.68
C TRP A 16 1.18 -2.55 10.15
N GLY A 17 0.10 -2.18 10.84
CA GLY A 17 -0.02 -0.89 11.52
C GLY A 17 1.05 -0.68 12.60
N VAL A 18 1.27 -1.69 13.44
CA VAL A 18 2.32 -1.66 14.48
C VAL A 18 3.70 -1.57 13.84
N VAL A 19 4.00 -2.42 12.85
CA VAL A 19 5.30 -2.39 12.16
C VAL A 19 5.54 -1.04 11.46
N ALA A 20 4.53 -0.49 10.80
CA ALA A 20 4.61 0.84 10.19
C ALA A 20 4.90 1.93 11.22
N GLY A 21 4.22 1.91 12.37
CA GLY A 21 4.49 2.84 13.47
C GLY A 21 5.91 2.72 14.00
N LEU A 22 6.41 1.50 14.20
CA LEU A 22 7.78 1.25 14.63
C LEU A 22 8.81 1.79 13.61
N VAL A 23 8.59 1.58 12.31
CA VAL A 23 9.48 2.12 11.27
C VAL A 23 9.54 3.65 11.34
N HIS A 24 8.43 4.32 11.59
CA HIS A 24 8.43 5.77 11.76
C HIS A 24 9.18 6.21 13.00
N ILE A 25 8.94 5.58 14.15
CA ILE A 25 9.64 5.87 15.41
C ILE A 25 11.14 5.71 15.24
N PHE A 26 11.61 4.63 14.61
CA PHE A 26 13.04 4.40 14.41
C PHE A 26 13.69 5.37 13.44
N GLY A 27 12.93 5.90 12.46
CA GLY A 27 13.47 6.86 11.50
C GLY A 27 13.44 8.31 11.96
N ASP A 28 12.68 8.64 13.01
CA ASP A 28 12.70 9.95 13.68
C ASP A 28 12.44 9.80 15.18
N VAL A 29 13.44 9.27 15.89
CA VAL A 29 13.36 8.98 17.34
C VAL A 29 13.22 10.26 18.18
N SER A 30 13.68 11.39 17.64
CA SER A 30 13.62 12.72 18.28
C SER A 30 12.31 13.47 18.05
N SER A 31 11.37 12.90 17.28
CA SER A 31 10.14 13.61 16.90
C SER A 31 9.27 13.91 18.12
N ALA A 32 9.03 15.19 18.39
CA ALA A 32 8.10 15.64 19.42
C ALA A 32 6.63 15.57 18.96
N THR A 33 6.39 15.33 17.66
CA THR A 33 5.04 15.26 17.09
C THR A 33 4.50 13.84 17.13
N PRO A 34 3.37 13.58 17.82
CA PRO A 34 2.78 12.25 17.86
C PRO A 34 2.22 11.87 16.48
N ALA A 35 2.61 10.69 15.99
CA ALA A 35 2.06 10.12 14.76
C ALA A 35 0.91 9.17 15.09
N VAL A 36 -0.31 9.56 14.71
CA VAL A 36 -1.53 8.74 14.87
C VAL A 36 -2.17 8.54 13.51
N GLY A 37 -2.38 7.29 13.09
CA GLY A 37 -3.05 7.03 11.82
C GLY A 37 -3.16 5.56 11.44
N ALA A 38 -4.29 5.23 10.82
CA ALA A 38 -4.58 3.96 10.17
C ALA A 38 -3.81 3.76 8.84
N SER A 39 -3.29 4.84 8.28
CA SER A 39 -2.77 4.91 6.91
C SER A 39 -1.51 4.05 6.68
N GLY A 40 -0.65 3.87 7.69
CA GLY A 40 0.49 2.95 7.59
C GLY A 40 0.09 1.50 7.32
N ALA A 41 -0.93 1.02 8.04
CA ALA A 41 -1.50 -0.31 7.82
C ALA A 41 -2.13 -0.45 6.42
N ILE A 42 -2.84 0.59 5.97
CA ILE A 42 -3.42 0.64 4.62
C ILE A 42 -2.32 0.59 3.56
N SER A 43 -1.22 1.32 3.73
CA SER A 43 -0.06 1.26 2.84
C SER A 43 0.51 -0.17 2.74
N GLY A 44 0.52 -0.92 3.85
CA GLY A 44 0.87 -2.35 3.81
C GLY A 44 -0.10 -3.21 3.01
N ILE A 45 -1.41 -2.97 3.13
CA ILE A 45 -2.40 -3.63 2.26
C ILE A 45 -2.13 -3.34 0.80
N LEU A 46 -1.83 -2.08 0.44
CA LEU A 46 -1.51 -1.71 -0.93
C LEU A 46 -0.22 -2.38 -1.43
N GLY A 47 0.82 -2.48 -0.60
CA GLY A 47 2.04 -3.20 -0.92
C GLY A 47 1.79 -4.68 -1.22
N ALA A 48 1.03 -5.38 -0.36
CA ALA A 48 0.66 -6.77 -0.61
C ALA A 48 -0.24 -6.92 -1.85
N TYR A 49 -1.18 -5.99 -2.04
CA TYR A 49 -2.08 -5.96 -3.18
C TYR A 49 -1.33 -5.82 -4.50
N LEU A 50 -0.27 -4.99 -4.55
CA LEU A 50 0.58 -4.84 -5.73
C LEU A 50 1.18 -6.18 -6.18
N ILE A 51 1.66 -6.99 -5.23
CA ILE A 51 2.28 -8.29 -5.54
C ILE A 51 1.24 -9.35 -5.92
N ILE A 52 0.12 -9.39 -5.20
CA ILE A 52 -0.93 -10.40 -5.36
C ILE A 52 -1.77 -10.13 -6.61
N PHE A 53 -2.03 -8.87 -6.93
CA PHE A 53 -2.97 -8.45 -7.97
C PHE A 53 -2.40 -7.37 -8.92
N PRO A 54 -1.22 -7.60 -9.55
CA PRO A 54 -0.52 -6.56 -10.31
C PRO A 54 -1.28 -6.06 -11.55
N ARG A 55 -2.18 -6.87 -12.11
CA ARG A 55 -2.94 -6.57 -13.34
C ARG A 55 -4.33 -5.99 -13.08
N THR A 56 -4.78 -5.94 -11.82
CA THR A 56 -6.10 -5.40 -11.50
C THR A 56 -6.14 -3.92 -11.82
N ARG A 57 -7.23 -3.48 -12.46
CA ARG A 57 -7.43 -2.09 -12.85
C ARG A 57 -8.07 -1.33 -11.69
N ILE A 58 -7.40 -0.27 -11.26
CA ILE A 58 -7.85 0.66 -10.23
C ILE A 58 -8.52 1.82 -10.96
N GLN A 59 -9.73 2.18 -10.54
CA GLN A 59 -10.38 3.42 -10.98
C GLN A 59 -9.69 4.59 -10.31
N THR A 60 -9.12 5.46 -11.12
CA THR A 60 -8.34 6.60 -10.69
C THR A 60 -8.95 7.87 -11.26
N PHE A 61 -9.19 8.83 -10.37
CA PHE A 61 -9.51 10.18 -10.76
C PHE A 61 -8.21 10.92 -11.11
N LEU A 62 -8.04 11.25 -12.38
CA LEU A 62 -6.91 12.05 -12.84
C LEU A 62 -7.39 13.47 -13.11
N MET A 63 -6.80 14.43 -12.39
CA MET A 63 -7.03 15.86 -12.57
C MET A 63 -5.78 16.50 -13.15
N LEU A 64 -5.87 16.95 -14.41
CA LEU A 64 -4.82 17.67 -15.14
C LEU A 64 -5.26 19.14 -15.25
N GLY A 65 -5.23 19.86 -14.13
CA GLY A 65 -5.71 21.24 -14.05
C GLY A 65 -7.22 21.33 -14.28
N PHE A 66 -7.64 21.95 -15.38
CA PHE A 66 -9.06 22.10 -15.74
C PHE A 66 -9.69 20.83 -16.33
N PHE A 67 -8.88 19.85 -16.75
CA PHE A 67 -9.39 18.59 -17.29
C PHE A 67 -9.42 17.52 -16.22
N TRP A 68 -10.59 16.92 -15.98
CA TRP A 68 -10.75 15.76 -15.10
C TRP A 68 -11.25 14.54 -15.88
N ARG A 69 -10.68 13.37 -15.59
CA ARG A 69 -11.12 12.11 -16.20
C ARG A 69 -10.98 10.95 -15.21
N MET A 70 -11.99 10.09 -15.18
CA MET A 70 -11.89 8.78 -14.56
C MET A 70 -11.20 7.81 -15.53
N MET A 71 -10.09 7.22 -15.10
CA MET A 71 -9.31 6.26 -15.89
C MET A 71 -9.06 4.98 -15.10
N HIS A 72 -8.86 3.89 -15.82
CA HIS A 72 -8.55 2.59 -15.23
C HIS A 72 -7.07 2.28 -15.41
N ILE A 73 -6.28 2.38 -14.33
CA ILE A 73 -4.83 2.15 -14.37
C ILE A 73 -4.53 0.83 -13.64
N GLN A 74 -3.64 0.01 -14.20
CA GLN A 74 -3.25 -1.24 -13.55
C GLN A 74 -2.50 -0.96 -12.24
N ALA A 75 -2.75 -1.76 -11.21
CA ALA A 75 -2.12 -1.63 -9.90
C ALA A 75 -0.58 -1.58 -9.97
N ARG A 76 0.03 -2.37 -10.87
CA ARG A 76 1.49 -2.36 -11.09
C ARG A 76 2.08 -1.01 -11.49
N TRP A 77 1.28 -0.12 -12.08
CA TRP A 77 1.72 1.21 -12.47
C TRP A 77 1.25 2.26 -11.46
N PHE A 78 -0.01 2.16 -11.04
CA PHE A 78 -0.62 3.14 -10.16
C PHE A 78 0.01 3.16 -8.76
N LEU A 79 0.24 2.00 -8.14
CA LEU A 79 0.70 1.95 -6.75
C LEU A 79 2.15 2.42 -6.58
N PRO A 80 3.12 2.04 -7.44
CA PRO A 80 4.45 2.63 -7.38
C PRO A 80 4.44 4.14 -7.64
N PHE A 81 3.68 4.60 -8.63
CA PHE A 81 3.51 6.03 -8.90
C PHE A 81 2.95 6.78 -7.69
N TRP A 82 1.88 6.26 -7.07
CA TRP A 82 1.26 6.84 -5.88
C TRP A 82 2.24 6.89 -4.70
N LEU A 83 2.98 5.80 -4.45
CA LEU A 83 3.97 5.75 -3.37
C LEU A 83 5.06 6.82 -3.59
N VAL A 84 5.57 6.95 -4.81
CA VAL A 84 6.58 7.94 -5.15
C VAL A 84 6.05 9.36 -4.98
N PHE A 85 4.90 9.66 -5.58
CA PHE A 85 4.37 11.03 -5.63
C PHE A 85 3.82 11.51 -4.29
N GLN A 86 3.11 10.67 -3.54
CA GLN A 86 2.49 11.06 -2.27
C GLN A 86 3.33 10.79 -1.02
N ASN A 87 4.40 9.99 -1.12
CA ASN A 87 5.23 9.68 0.04
C ASN A 87 6.70 10.02 -0.17
N LEU A 88 7.36 9.48 -1.20
CA LEU A 88 8.80 9.70 -1.36
C LEU A 88 9.12 11.16 -1.73
N LEU A 89 8.45 11.74 -2.72
CA LEU A 89 8.71 13.13 -3.12
C LEU A 89 8.53 14.11 -1.96
N PRO A 90 7.37 14.13 -1.26
CA PRO A 90 7.19 15.02 -0.12
C PRO A 90 8.16 14.73 1.03
N PHE A 91 8.53 13.46 1.24
CA PHE A 91 9.52 13.09 2.25
C PHE A 91 10.92 13.67 1.95
N PHE A 92 11.37 13.63 0.69
CA PHE A 92 12.67 14.17 0.30
C PHE A 92 12.68 15.69 0.12
N ILE A 93 11.60 16.27 -0.40
CA ILE A 93 11.49 17.71 -0.69
C ILE A 93 11.14 18.51 0.57
N GLY A 94 10.24 17.98 1.41
CA GLY A 94 9.74 18.67 2.60
C GLY A 94 10.63 18.55 3.84
N GLY A 95 11.66 17.71 3.81
CA GLY A 95 12.52 17.45 4.96
C GLY A 95 11.82 16.73 6.12
N PHE A 96 12.62 16.21 7.06
CA PHE A 96 12.10 15.63 8.30
C PHE A 96 11.47 16.72 9.17
N GLY A 97 10.15 16.72 9.26
CA GLY A 97 9.42 17.52 10.25
C GLY A 97 9.06 18.94 9.80
N VAL A 98 7.82 19.29 10.13
CA VAL A 98 7.20 20.63 10.16
C VAL A 98 6.93 21.32 8.80
N ALA A 99 7.76 21.16 7.77
CA ALA A 99 7.42 21.67 6.43
C ALA A 99 6.55 20.69 5.60
N GLY A 100 6.43 19.43 6.04
CA GLY A 100 5.65 18.35 5.42
C GLY A 100 4.38 17.96 6.20
N GLY A 101 3.44 18.89 6.36
CA GLY A 101 2.00 18.61 6.55
C GLY A 101 1.53 17.63 7.65
N GLY A 102 2.33 17.34 8.68
CA GLY A 102 1.95 16.41 9.77
C GLY A 102 1.78 14.94 9.32
N VAL A 103 2.36 14.55 8.18
CA VAL A 103 2.21 13.20 7.63
C VAL A 103 3.41 12.33 8.00
N ALA A 104 3.15 11.17 8.61
CA ALA A 104 4.16 10.18 8.95
C ALA A 104 4.60 9.36 7.71
N TYR A 105 5.33 9.98 6.78
CA TYR A 105 5.73 9.35 5.51
C TYR A 105 6.50 8.03 5.69
N LEU A 106 7.37 7.94 6.70
CA LEU A 106 8.09 6.71 7.01
C LEU A 106 7.16 5.57 7.42
N ALA A 107 6.04 5.86 8.10
CA ALA A 107 5.04 4.85 8.42
C ALA A 107 4.41 4.29 7.13
N HIS A 108 4.11 5.16 6.16
CA HIS A 108 3.56 4.71 4.88
C HIS A 108 4.56 3.88 4.07
N ILE A 109 5.81 4.34 3.98
CA ILE A 109 6.88 3.64 3.26
C ILE A 109 7.17 2.29 3.91
N GLY A 110 7.37 2.28 5.23
CA GLY A 110 7.59 1.06 6.01
C GLY A 110 6.44 0.07 5.89
N GLY A 111 5.20 0.57 6.03
CA GLY A 111 3.97 -0.18 5.81
C GLY A 111 3.95 -0.84 4.43
N PHE A 112 4.19 -0.06 3.37
CA PHE A 112 4.19 -0.56 2.00
C PHE A 112 5.24 -1.66 1.78
N VAL A 113 6.45 -1.47 2.31
CA VAL A 113 7.55 -2.45 2.20
C VAL A 113 7.22 -3.76 2.92
N ILE A 114 6.69 -3.71 4.16
CA ILE A 114 6.28 -4.95 4.84
C ILE A 114 5.14 -5.66 4.09
N GLY A 115 4.23 -4.89 3.49
CA GLY A 115 3.20 -5.39 2.59
C GLY A 115 3.76 -6.13 1.38
N LEU A 116 4.71 -5.51 0.67
CA LEU A 116 5.41 -6.13 -0.48
C LEU A 116 6.06 -7.45 -0.08
N ALA A 117 6.83 -7.45 1.01
CA ALA A 117 7.53 -8.64 1.51
C ALA A 117 6.54 -9.77 1.83
N THR A 118 5.47 -9.45 2.56
CA THR A 118 4.46 -10.45 2.93
C THR A 118 3.69 -10.95 1.72
N GLY A 119 3.35 -10.08 0.77
CA GLY A 119 2.70 -10.45 -0.50
C GLY A 119 3.57 -11.35 -1.36
N TYR A 120 4.88 -11.10 -1.40
CA TYR A 120 5.85 -11.95 -2.10
C TYR A 120 5.95 -13.33 -1.46
N LEU A 121 6.08 -13.39 -0.13
CA LEU A 121 6.07 -14.65 0.62
C LEU A 121 4.78 -15.44 0.37
N TYR A 122 3.62 -14.78 0.43
CA TYR A 122 2.34 -15.41 0.16
C TYR A 122 2.27 -16.04 -1.24
N LYS A 123 2.70 -15.29 -2.27
CA LYS A 123 2.73 -15.78 -3.65
C LYS A 123 3.65 -16.99 -3.80
N LYS A 124 4.82 -16.99 -3.14
CA LYS A 124 5.76 -18.12 -3.17
C LYS A 124 5.14 -19.37 -2.55
N THR A 125 4.53 -19.26 -1.37
CA THR A 125 3.91 -20.39 -0.66
C THR A 125 2.65 -20.93 -1.34
N HIS A 126 1.90 -20.09 -2.08
CA HIS A 126 0.64 -20.47 -2.74
C HIS A 126 0.77 -20.49 -4.28
N SER A 127 1.95 -20.83 -4.79
CA SER A 127 2.25 -20.75 -6.23
C SER A 127 1.29 -21.58 -7.11
N SER A 128 0.76 -22.69 -6.60
CA SER A 128 -0.25 -23.53 -7.27
C SER A 128 -1.53 -22.73 -7.55
N ASP A 129 -2.09 -22.06 -6.55
CA ASP A 129 -3.37 -21.36 -6.63
C ASP A 129 -3.33 -20.19 -7.64
N PHE A 130 -2.18 -19.53 -7.75
CA PHE A 130 -1.97 -18.49 -8.77
C PHE A 130 -1.77 -19.07 -10.16
N THR A 131 -1.12 -20.22 -10.30
CA THR A 131 -0.92 -20.88 -11.60
C THR A 131 -2.24 -21.41 -12.15
N TYR A 132 -3.09 -22.01 -11.32
CA TYR A 132 -4.41 -22.48 -11.72
C TYR A 132 -5.39 -21.32 -11.98
N GLY A 133 -5.42 -20.29 -11.12
CA GLY A 133 -6.29 -19.12 -11.33
C GLY A 133 -5.91 -18.25 -12.53
N THR A 134 -4.66 -18.27 -12.98
CA THR A 134 -4.23 -17.58 -14.21
C THR A 134 -4.44 -18.42 -15.47
N ARG A 135 -4.43 -19.76 -15.38
CA ARG A 135 -4.63 -20.69 -16.51
C ARG A 135 -6.09 -20.89 -16.89
N TYR A 136 -7.02 -20.82 -15.94
CA TYR A 136 -8.47 -20.93 -16.19
C TYR A 136 -9.21 -19.58 -16.14
N GLY A 137 -8.47 -18.48 -15.97
CA GLY A 137 -9.00 -17.13 -15.81
C GLY A 137 -9.55 -16.91 -14.41
N TYR A 138 -9.28 -15.73 -13.84
CA TYR A 138 -10.12 -15.22 -12.76
C TYR A 138 -11.50 -15.01 -13.38
N GLY A 139 -12.39 -15.99 -13.19
CA GLY A 139 -13.80 -15.87 -13.53
C GLY A 139 -14.33 -14.53 -13.02
N SER A 140 -15.19 -13.93 -13.82
CA SER A 140 -15.80 -12.61 -13.64
C SER A 140 -16.72 -12.53 -12.42
N ASP A 141 -16.21 -12.80 -11.22
CA ASP A 141 -16.94 -12.74 -9.95
C ASP A 141 -16.77 -11.37 -9.26
N PHE A 142 -16.62 -10.32 -10.08
CA PHE A 142 -16.90 -8.94 -9.67
C PHE A 142 -18.11 -8.47 -10.47
N ARG A 143 -19.30 -8.91 -10.04
CA ARG A 143 -20.57 -8.25 -10.33
C ARG A 143 -21.05 -7.57 -9.06
#